data_AF-A0A527A1D8-F1
#
_entry.id   AF-A0A527A1D8-F1
#
_cell.length_a   1.000
_cell.length_b   1.000
_cell.length_c   1.000
_cell.angle_alpha   90.00
_cell.angle_beta   90.00
_cell.angle_gamma   90.00
#
_symmetry.space_group_name_H-M   'P 1'
#
loop_
_entity.id
_entity.type
_entity.pdbx_description
1 polymer ?
#
loop_
_entity_poly.entity_id
_entity_poly.type
_entity_poly.pdbx_seq_one_letter_code
_entity_poly.pdbx_strand_id
1 'polypeptide(L)' 'MKVGNCMTRNVQVANPEQSIREVAEMMGRLDAGVMPVKRQKREKL' A
#
# COMPACT_ATOMS: atom_id res chain seq x y z
N MET A 1 1.63 -25.40 -5.64
CA MET A 1 2.13 -24.36 -4.70
C MET A 1 0.98 -23.44 -4.34
N LYS A 2 0.79 -23.05 -3.06
CA LYS A 2 -0.23 -22.07 -2.66
C LYS A 2 0.37 -20.66 -2.73
N VAL A 3 -0.30 -19.71 -3.39
CA VAL A 3 0.16 -18.30 -3.52
C VAL A 3 0.41 -17.66 -2.15
N GLY A 4 -0.45 -17.98 -1.16
CA GLY A 4 -0.29 -17.50 0.21
C GLY A 4 1.03 -17.88 0.89
N ASN A 5 1.72 -18.92 0.41
CA ASN A 5 2.98 -19.37 0.98
C ASN A 5 4.19 -18.57 0.46
N CYS A 6 4.06 -17.86 -0.66
CA CYS A 6 5.16 -17.10 -1.28
C CYS A 6 4.91 -15.59 -1.35
N MET A 7 3.71 -15.12 -1.00
CA MET A 7 3.41 -13.68 -1.00
C MET A 7 4.03 -12.95 0.19
N THR A 8 4.46 -11.71 -0.03
CA THR A 8 4.84 -10.78 1.03
C THR A 8 3.64 -10.52 1.95
N ARG A 9 3.80 -10.76 3.25
CA ARG A 9 2.70 -10.65 4.23
C ARG A 9 2.44 -9.21 4.66
N ASN A 10 3.50 -8.43 4.90
CA ASN A 10 3.42 -7.07 5.42
C ASN A 10 3.66 -6.06 4.29
N VAL A 11 2.70 -5.97 3.37
CA VAL A 11 2.76 -4.98 2.28
C VAL A 11 2.44 -3.58 2.79
N GLN A 12 3.18 -2.57 2.32
CA GLN A 12 2.79 -1.18 2.52
C GLN A 12 1.66 -0.81 1.56
N VAL A 13 0.69 -0.03 2.05
CA VAL A 13 -0.52 0.32 1.30
C VAL A 13 -0.73 1.82 1.41
N ALA A 14 -0.89 2.48 0.27
CA ALA A 14 -1.21 3.91 0.24
C ALA A 14 -2.68 4.13 0.63
N ASN A 15 -2.95 5.30 1.17
CA ASN A 15 -4.29 5.81 1.44
C ASN A 15 -4.67 6.84 0.33
N PRO A 16 -5.92 6.88 -0.18
CA PRO A 16 -6.35 7.83 -1.22
C PRO A 16 -6.26 9.32 -0.84
N GLU A 17 -6.27 9.63 0.44
CA GLU A 17 -6.10 10.97 1.01
C GLU A 17 -4.63 11.40 1.08
N GLN A 18 -3.66 10.48 0.87
CA GLN A 18 -2.24 10.84 0.74
C GLN A 18 -1.99 11.55 -0.59
N SER A 19 -1.08 12.51 -0.57
CA SER A 19 -0.64 13.19 -1.78
C SER A 19 0.17 12.27 -2.69
N ILE A 20 0.14 12.56 -3.99
CA ILE A 20 0.95 11.84 -4.98
C ILE A 20 2.44 11.87 -4.62
N ARG A 21 2.93 12.98 -4.05
CA ARG A 21 4.33 13.12 -3.61
C ARG A 21 4.68 12.09 -2.53
N GLU A 22 3.86 11.97 -1.49
CA GLU A 22 4.10 11.00 -0.42
C GLU A 22 4.10 9.56 -0.94
N VAL A 23 3.22 9.24 -1.89
CA VAL A 23 3.17 7.93 -2.54
C VAL A 23 4.39 7.69 -3.42
N ALA A 24 4.84 8.67 -4.19
CA ALA A 24 6.05 8.57 -5.00
C ALA A 24 7.31 8.38 -4.15
N GLU A 25 7.39 9.03 -2.99
CA GLU A 25 8.49 8.82 -2.05
C GLU A 25 8.45 7.41 -1.43
N MET A 26 7.25 6.87 -1.13
CA MET A 26 7.10 5.48 -0.70
C MET A 26 7.60 4.52 -1.79
N MET A 27 7.21 4.75 -3.04
CA MET A 27 7.65 3.98 -4.20
C MET A 27 9.18 3.99 -4.33
N GLY A 28 9.82 5.15 -4.21
CA GLY A 28 11.27 5.28 -4.26
C GLY A 28 11.99 4.56 -3.12
N ARG A 29 11.46 4.64 -1.89
CA ARG A 29 12.04 3.92 -0.73
C ARG A 29 11.91 2.40 -0.83
N LEU A 30 10.82 1.92 -1.42
CA LEU A 30 10.53 0.50 -1.56
C LEU A 30 11.09 -0.12 -2.85
N ASP A 31 11.64 0.72 -3.75
CA ASP A 31 11.96 0.34 -5.13
C ASP A 31 10.77 -0.34 -5.83
N ALA A 32 9.59 0.28 -5.71
CA ALA A 32 8.33 -0.25 -6.19
C ALA A 32 7.73 0.63 -7.29
N GLY A 33 7.43 0.02 -8.45
CA GLY A 33 6.78 0.71 -9.57
C GLY A 33 5.27 0.90 -9.41
N VAL A 34 4.64 0.24 -8.43
CA VAL A 34 3.19 0.32 -8.15
C VAL A 34 2.93 0.23 -6.65
N MET A 35 1.85 0.86 -6.18
CA MET A 35 1.40 0.79 -4.78
C MET A 35 -0.06 0.33 -4.71
N PRO A 36 -0.40 -0.68 -3.88
CA PRO A 36 -1.79 -0.96 -3.56
C PRO A 36 -2.37 0.21 -2.75
N VAL A 37 -3.65 0.50 -2.95
CA VAL A 37 -4.36 1.60 -2.27
C VAL A 37 -5.55 1.05 -1.48
N LYS A 38 -5.67 1.41 -0.20
CA LYS A 38 -6.80 1.02 0.66
C LYS A 38 -7.46 2.25 1.27
N ARG A 39 -8.78 2.36 1.11
CA ARG A 39 -9.61 3.30 1.87
C ARG A 39 -9.74 2.81 3.31
N GLN A 40 -9.45 3.67 4.28
CA GLN A 40 -9.88 3.41 5.66
C GLN A 40 -11.40 3.58 5.72
N LYS A 41 -12.12 2.57 6.21
CA LYS A 41 -13.55 2.73 6.52
C LYS A 41 -13.62 3.59 7.78
N ARG A 42 -14.34 4.73 7.73
CA ARG A 42 -14.72 5.45 8.94
C ARG A 42 -15.62 4.54 9.77
N GLU A 43 -15.17 4.16 10.97
CA GLU A 43 -16.07 3.61 11.98
C GLU A 43 -17.07 4.70 12.34
N LYS A 44 -18.36 4.42 12.13
CA LYS A 44 -19.43 5.30 12.60
C LYS A 44 -19.52 5.12 14.11
N LEU A 45 -19.15 6.16 14.85
CA LEU A 45 -19.57 6.36 16.24
C LEU A 45 -21.08 6.62 16.28
#